data_AF-A0A932G796-F1
#
_entry.id   AF-A0A932G796-F1
#
_cell.length_a   1.000
_cell.length_b   1.000
_cell.length_c   1.000
_cell.angle_alpha   90.00
_cell.angle_beta   90.00
_cell.angle_gamma   90.00
#
_symmetry.space_group_name_H-M   'P 1'
#
loop_
_entity.id
_entity.type
_entity.pdbx_description
1 polymer ?
#
loop_
_entity_poly.entity_id
_entity_poly.type
_entity_poly.pdbx_seq_one_letter_code
_entity_poly.pdbx_strand_id
1 'polypeptide(L)'
;MSSARQTHATQPSSESWANLGLQQADAEIERIDQLEQRAAPIPPVAHAIRELITRFEICHFKMERHLERIIQAIGEMRLDFAPASIGRSHPKCGPAAWRTDRTGRGRQGQEYIWLLQMWLADEPFSAEDPRAIPRPLFEEVNRALGTRDAQKRRLVEALLDRLLLNPDRQPLPAELAGFRLQIEATDICHYAFPSNLKRMLEGIGRLEPVPDFLGCGSFGEAQRRVAEEHFHALRAWLQAGPSSLADRLGDRTPVKEWLAVCLAKTLKQLVGLHENLPLR
;
A
#
# COMPACT_ATOMS: atom_id res chain seq x y z
N MET A 1 54.98 -6.14 -6.13
CA MET A 1 53.84 -6.62 -6.93
C MET A 1 52.59 -6.48 -6.09
N SER A 2 51.76 -5.50 -6.44
CA SER A 2 50.53 -5.14 -5.75
C SER A 2 49.42 -6.12 -6.16
N SER A 3 48.84 -6.83 -5.21
CA SER A 3 47.64 -7.64 -5.45
C SER A 3 46.43 -6.80 -5.07
N ALA A 4 45.71 -6.35 -6.10
CA ALA A 4 44.53 -5.53 -5.98
C ALA A 4 43.42 -6.30 -5.26
N ARG A 5 42.87 -5.70 -4.19
CA ARG A 5 41.61 -6.13 -3.59
C ARG A 5 40.52 -5.93 -4.65
N GLN A 6 39.95 -7.05 -5.13
CA GLN A 6 38.70 -7.04 -5.85
C GLN A 6 37.61 -6.53 -4.89
N THR A 7 37.15 -5.31 -5.13
CA THR A 7 35.89 -4.80 -4.60
C THR A 7 34.79 -5.62 -5.26
N HIS A 8 34.17 -6.54 -4.50
CA HIS A 8 32.93 -7.17 -4.93
C HIS A 8 31.87 -6.08 -5.07
N ALA A 9 31.59 -5.67 -6.30
CA ALA A 9 30.40 -4.91 -6.62
C ALA A 9 29.20 -5.78 -6.24
N THR A 10 28.49 -5.39 -5.19
CA THR A 10 27.25 -6.02 -4.77
C THR A 10 26.28 -5.88 -5.95
N GLN A 11 25.81 -7.00 -6.50
CA GLN A 11 24.77 -6.96 -7.52
C GLN A 11 23.53 -6.24 -6.95
N PRO A 12 22.80 -5.46 -7.77
CA PRO A 12 21.51 -4.90 -7.37
C PRO A 12 20.59 -6.01 -6.87
N SER A 13 20.23 -6.02 -5.59
CA SER A 13 19.20 -6.95 -5.12
C SER A 13 17.85 -6.46 -5.64
N SER A 14 17.16 -7.27 -6.44
CA SER A 14 15.77 -7.03 -6.86
C SER A 14 14.83 -6.74 -5.68
N GLU A 15 15.18 -7.22 -4.48
CA GLU A 15 14.50 -6.93 -3.21
C GLU A 15 14.40 -5.42 -2.89
N SER A 16 15.38 -4.62 -3.29
CA SER A 16 15.40 -3.16 -3.04
C SER A 16 14.35 -2.40 -3.86
N TRP A 17 13.69 -3.05 -4.81
CA TRP A 17 12.67 -2.45 -5.68
C TRP A 17 11.39 -3.30 -5.74
N ALA A 18 11.15 -4.12 -4.72
CA ALA A 18 10.04 -5.08 -4.71
C ALA A 18 8.65 -4.44 -4.93
N ASN A 19 8.41 -3.20 -4.48
CA ASN A 19 7.15 -2.50 -4.74
C ASN A 19 6.87 -2.19 -6.20
N LEU A 20 7.89 -2.24 -7.06
CA LEU A 20 7.73 -1.95 -8.47
C LEU A 20 7.32 -3.19 -9.28
N GLY A 21 7.31 -4.38 -8.65
CA GLY A 21 6.95 -5.64 -9.32
C GLY A 21 7.84 -5.98 -10.53
N LEU A 22 9.04 -5.41 -10.59
CA LEU A 22 9.95 -5.58 -11.71
C LEU A 22 10.59 -6.98 -11.65
N GLN A 23 10.60 -7.67 -12.79
CA GLN A 23 11.28 -8.96 -12.89
C GLN A 23 12.81 -8.82 -12.93
N GLN A 24 13.31 -7.70 -13.47
CA GLN A 24 14.73 -7.40 -13.55
C GLN A 24 14.95 -5.88 -13.39
N ALA A 25 16.09 -5.49 -12.81
CA ALA A 25 16.54 -4.11 -12.77
C ALA A 25 16.75 -3.56 -14.19
N ASP A 26 16.30 -2.33 -14.43
CA ASP A 26 16.58 -1.62 -15.68
C ASP A 26 17.85 -0.76 -15.54
N ALA A 27 18.34 -0.22 -16.67
CA ALA A 27 19.54 0.63 -16.69
C ALA A 27 19.40 1.90 -15.84
N GLU A 28 18.17 2.35 -15.56
CA GLU A 28 17.95 3.47 -14.65
C GLU A 28 18.23 3.04 -13.21
N ILE A 29 17.71 1.88 -12.78
CA ILE A 29 18.00 1.28 -11.46
C ILE A 29 19.50 1.08 -11.26
N GLU A 30 20.21 0.50 -12.24
CA GLU A 30 21.65 0.29 -12.13
C GLU A 30 22.42 1.60 -11.87
N ARG A 31 21.99 2.70 -12.50
CA ARG A 31 22.57 4.03 -12.27
C ARG A 31 22.20 4.61 -10.91
N ILE A 32 21.03 4.28 -10.37
CA ILE A 32 20.63 4.64 -9.00
C ILE A 32 21.49 3.88 -7.99
N ASP A 33 21.80 2.62 -8.23
CA ASP A 33 22.67 1.84 -7.34
C ASP A 33 24.11 2.38 -7.36
N GLN A 34 24.58 2.90 -8.51
CA GLN A 34 25.85 3.64 -8.59
C GLN A 34 25.81 4.97 -7.83
N LEU A 35 24.66 5.65 -7.74
CA LEU A 35 24.50 6.83 -6.88
C LEU A 35 24.59 6.46 -5.40
N GLU A 36 24.01 5.32 -5.00
CA GLU A 36 24.12 4.80 -3.63
C GLU A 36 25.58 4.59 -3.23
N GLN A 37 26.36 3.94 -4.09
CA GLN A 37 27.79 3.69 -3.86
C GLN A 37 28.58 4.99 -3.70
N ARG A 38 28.26 6.03 -4.49
CA ARG A 38 28.90 7.35 -4.42
C ARG A 38 28.48 8.15 -3.19
N ALA A 39 27.26 7.92 -2.68
CA ALA A 39 26.75 8.58 -1.49
C ALA A 39 27.24 7.93 -0.18
N ALA A 40 27.96 6.81 -0.26
CA ALA A 40 28.48 6.11 0.90
C ALA A 40 29.50 6.96 1.72
N PRO A 41 29.53 6.83 3.06
CA PRO A 41 28.72 5.91 3.87
C PRO A 41 27.26 6.38 4.03
N ILE A 42 26.32 5.44 3.88
CA ILE A 42 24.89 5.72 4.02
C ILE A 42 24.50 5.67 5.51
N PRO A 43 23.96 6.75 6.08
CA PRO A 43 23.56 6.76 7.49
C PRO A 43 22.32 5.87 7.70
N PRO A 44 22.13 5.27 8.90
CA PRO A 44 20.99 4.38 9.19
C PRO A 44 19.62 5.02 8.90
N VAL A 45 19.48 6.32 9.13
CA VAL A 45 18.24 7.05 8.82
C VAL A 45 17.92 7.07 7.32
N ALA A 46 18.94 7.12 6.46
CA ALA A 46 18.74 7.06 5.01
C ALA A 46 18.26 5.67 4.56
N HIS A 47 18.81 4.59 5.13
CA HIS A 47 18.29 3.24 4.91
C HIS A 47 16.83 3.12 5.35
N ALA A 48 16.48 3.68 6.50
CA ALA A 48 15.10 3.67 7.00
C ALA A 48 14.16 4.47 6.07
N ILE A 49 14.58 5.62 5.55
CA ILE A 49 13.82 6.38 4.54
C ILE A 49 13.68 5.58 3.24
N ARG A 50 14.76 4.91 2.81
CA ARG A 50 14.74 4.05 1.61
C ARG A 50 13.75 2.90 1.75
N GLU A 51 13.62 2.31 2.93
CA GLU A 51 12.60 1.29 3.25
C GLU A 51 11.17 1.86 3.16
N LEU A 52 10.96 3.12 3.55
CA LEU A 52 9.65 3.75 3.35
C LEU A 52 9.32 3.93 1.87
N ILE A 53 10.31 4.28 1.05
CA ILE A 53 10.15 4.38 -0.40
C ILE A 53 9.83 3.01 -1.02
N THR A 54 10.48 1.92 -0.58
CA THR A 54 10.17 0.57 -1.08
C THR A 54 8.82 0.04 -0.64
N ARG A 55 8.18 0.65 0.35
CA ARG A 55 6.85 0.24 0.85
C ARG A 55 5.75 1.20 0.41
N PHE A 56 6.10 2.17 -0.42
CA PHE A 56 5.13 3.15 -0.91
C PHE A 56 4.21 2.51 -1.94
N GLU A 57 2.90 2.58 -1.65
CA GLU A 57 1.83 2.06 -2.49
C GLU A 57 0.90 3.20 -2.90
N ILE A 58 0.75 3.42 -4.21
CA ILE A 58 -0.10 4.50 -4.74
C ILE A 58 -1.59 4.29 -4.41
N CYS A 59 -2.01 3.04 -4.23
CA CYS A 59 -3.38 2.66 -3.94
C CYS A 59 -3.77 2.84 -2.45
N HIS A 60 -2.81 3.22 -1.60
CA HIS A 60 -3.05 3.36 -0.17
C HIS A 60 -3.87 4.62 0.15
N PHE A 61 -4.85 4.54 1.06
CA PHE A 61 -5.71 5.71 1.38
C PHE A 61 -4.96 6.90 2.01
N LYS A 62 -3.77 6.67 2.56
CA LYS A 62 -2.86 7.70 3.10
C LYS A 62 -1.72 8.06 2.15
N MET A 63 -1.82 7.71 0.87
CA MET A 63 -0.74 7.86 -0.11
C MET A 63 -0.09 9.25 -0.06
N GLU A 64 -0.88 10.32 -0.14
CA GLU A 64 -0.37 11.70 -0.11
C GLU A 64 0.37 12.03 1.19
N ARG A 65 -0.24 11.70 2.34
CA ARG A 65 0.41 11.88 3.65
C ARG A 65 1.71 11.07 3.79
N HIS A 66 1.77 9.87 3.20
CA HIS A 66 2.99 9.06 3.20
C HIS A 66 4.07 9.69 2.32
N LEU A 67 3.68 10.18 1.15
CA LEU A 67 4.57 10.89 0.24
C LEU A 67 5.16 12.14 0.90
N GLU A 68 4.32 12.96 1.53
CA GLU A 68 4.75 14.13 2.26
C GLU A 68 5.73 13.81 3.39
N ARG A 69 5.46 12.74 4.14
CA ARG A 69 6.35 12.29 5.23
C ARG A 69 7.69 11.81 4.70
N ILE A 70 7.71 11.07 3.60
CA ILE A 70 8.95 10.63 2.96
C ILE A 70 9.75 11.86 2.51
N ILE A 71 9.13 12.83 1.84
CA ILE A 71 9.79 14.06 1.39
C ILE A 71 10.35 14.85 2.57
N GLN A 72 9.56 15.01 3.64
CA GLN A 72 10.03 15.69 4.85
C GLN A 72 11.20 14.95 5.48
N ALA A 73 11.13 13.61 5.53
CA ALA A 73 12.20 12.80 6.08
C ALA A 73 13.49 12.87 5.27
N ILE A 74 13.41 12.93 3.94
CA ILE A 74 14.56 13.21 3.06
C ILE A 74 15.14 14.59 3.39
N GLY A 75 14.30 15.61 3.50
CA GLY A 75 14.73 16.97 3.78
C GLY A 75 15.41 17.16 5.13
N GLU A 76 14.81 16.61 6.18
CA GLU A 76 15.33 16.70 7.55
C GLU A 76 16.40 15.64 7.87
N MET A 77 16.54 14.61 7.02
CA MET A 77 17.29 13.39 7.32
C MET A 77 16.90 12.80 8.69
N ARG A 78 15.59 12.74 8.95
CA ARG A 78 15.00 12.33 10.24
C ARG A 78 13.66 11.65 10.04
N LEU A 79 13.32 10.71 10.91
CA LEU A 79 11.99 10.09 11.00
C LEU A 79 11.30 10.49 12.31
N ASP A 80 10.03 10.87 12.22
CA ASP A 80 9.15 11.15 13.37
C ASP A 80 8.38 9.90 13.85
N PHE A 81 8.63 8.74 13.24
CA PHE A 81 8.04 7.46 13.62
C PHE A 81 8.99 6.28 13.37
N ALA A 82 8.72 5.14 14.00
CA ALA A 82 9.45 3.90 13.74
C ALA A 82 8.83 3.15 12.55
N PRO A 83 9.58 2.84 11.46
CA PRO A 83 9.05 2.09 10.30
C PRO A 83 8.41 0.75 10.67
N ALA A 84 8.95 0.07 11.68
CA ALA A 84 8.40 -1.18 12.24
C ALA A 84 7.03 -1.03 12.94
N SER A 85 6.50 0.19 13.07
CA SER A 85 5.15 0.46 13.58
C SER A 85 4.09 0.51 12.49
N ILE A 86 4.48 0.63 11.21
CA ILE A 86 3.55 0.65 10.09
C ILE A 86 2.79 -0.68 10.03
N GLY A 87 1.46 -0.61 9.93
CA GLY A 87 0.57 -1.77 9.81
C GLY A 87 0.16 -2.40 11.13
N ARG A 88 0.65 -1.93 12.30
CA ARG A 88 0.27 -2.47 13.61
C ARG A 88 -1.20 -2.28 13.97
N SER A 89 -1.87 -1.33 13.34
CA SER A 89 -3.30 -1.08 13.53
C SER A 89 -4.19 -1.92 12.61
N HIS A 90 -3.61 -2.80 11.78
CA HIS A 90 -4.34 -3.68 10.88
C HIS A 90 -5.08 -4.77 11.67
N PRO A 91 -6.34 -5.13 11.36
CA PRO A 91 -7.13 -6.15 12.05
C PRO A 91 -6.45 -7.52 12.18
N LYS A 92 -5.60 -7.90 11.21
CA LYS A 92 -4.71 -9.08 11.31
C LYS A 92 -3.88 -9.14 12.60
N CYS A 93 -3.53 -7.99 13.18
CA CYS A 93 -2.75 -7.90 14.40
C CYS A 93 -3.60 -8.13 15.66
N GLY A 94 -4.88 -8.49 15.49
CA GLY A 94 -5.81 -8.86 16.54
C GLY A 94 -7.02 -7.93 16.61
N PRO A 95 -8.10 -8.37 17.28
CA PRO A 95 -9.39 -7.67 17.31
C PRO A 95 -9.38 -6.33 18.05
N ALA A 96 -8.28 -5.99 18.73
CA ALA A 96 -8.07 -4.71 19.40
C ALA A 96 -7.08 -3.78 18.67
N ALA A 97 -6.45 -4.24 17.58
CA ALA A 97 -5.42 -3.48 16.85
C ALA A 97 -5.93 -2.11 16.38
N TRP A 98 -7.20 -2.06 15.96
CA TRP A 98 -7.86 -0.84 15.51
C TRP A 98 -7.92 0.28 16.57
N ARG A 99 -7.83 -0.04 17.87
CA ARG A 99 -7.85 0.98 18.95
C ARG A 99 -6.68 1.95 18.87
N THR A 100 -5.61 1.54 18.21
CA THR A 100 -4.43 2.39 17.95
C THR A 100 -4.53 3.15 16.63
N ASP A 101 -5.56 2.87 15.81
CA ASP A 101 -5.77 3.58 14.55
C ASP A 101 -6.39 4.96 14.79
N ARG A 102 -5.65 5.99 14.39
CA ARG A 102 -6.11 7.39 14.45
C ARG A 102 -6.93 7.82 13.23
N THR A 103 -7.14 6.94 12.26
CA THR A 103 -7.83 7.27 11.00
C THR A 103 -9.21 6.67 10.84
N GLY A 104 -9.65 5.83 11.78
CA GLY A 104 -10.95 5.17 11.73
C GLY A 104 -11.05 4.02 10.71
N ARG A 105 -10.08 3.84 9.81
CA ARG A 105 -10.05 2.73 8.83
C ARG A 105 -9.93 1.36 9.48
N GLY A 106 -9.08 1.24 10.49
CA GLY A 106 -8.94 0.02 11.28
C GLY A 106 -10.26 -0.33 11.97
N ARG A 107 -10.97 0.67 12.51
CA ARG A 107 -12.28 0.47 13.15
C ARG A 107 -13.32 0.03 12.11
N GLN A 108 -13.42 0.75 11.00
CA GLN A 108 -14.34 0.41 9.92
C GLN A 108 -14.08 -0.99 9.36
N GLY A 109 -12.82 -1.35 9.11
CA GLY A 109 -12.45 -2.71 8.68
C GLY A 109 -12.84 -3.77 9.71
N GLN A 110 -12.63 -3.48 11.00
CA GLN A 110 -13.04 -4.37 12.08
C GLN A 110 -14.56 -4.55 12.18
N GLU A 111 -15.34 -3.49 11.96
CA GLU A 111 -16.81 -3.54 11.95
C GLU A 111 -17.33 -4.46 10.84
N TYR A 112 -16.78 -4.35 9.63
CA TYR A 112 -17.14 -5.28 8.56
C TYR A 112 -16.74 -6.72 8.88
N ILE A 113 -15.55 -6.96 9.45
CA ILE A 113 -15.13 -8.30 9.88
C ILE A 113 -16.15 -8.89 10.86
N TRP A 114 -16.57 -8.13 11.87
CA TRP A 114 -17.59 -8.61 12.80
C TRP A 114 -18.93 -8.88 12.13
N LEU A 115 -19.37 -8.01 11.22
CA LEU A 115 -20.63 -8.20 10.51
C LEU A 115 -20.63 -9.43 9.60
N LEU A 116 -19.50 -9.73 8.95
CA LEU A 116 -19.35 -10.95 8.15
C LEU A 116 -19.37 -12.20 9.05
N GLN A 117 -18.72 -12.14 10.22
CA GLN A 117 -18.77 -13.21 11.22
C GLN A 117 -20.19 -13.44 11.75
N MET A 118 -20.90 -12.36 12.12
CA MET A 118 -22.31 -12.41 12.52
C MET A 118 -23.18 -12.99 11.41
N TRP A 119 -22.97 -12.56 10.17
CA TRP A 119 -23.73 -13.09 9.04
C TRP A 119 -23.47 -14.59 8.86
N LEU A 120 -22.23 -15.07 8.92
CA LEU A 120 -21.92 -16.50 8.82
C LEU A 120 -22.52 -17.35 9.96
N ALA A 121 -22.60 -16.78 11.17
CA ALA A 121 -23.12 -17.41 12.36
C ALA A 121 -24.66 -17.32 12.50
N ASP A 122 -25.34 -16.61 11.60
CA ASP A 122 -26.76 -16.28 11.71
C ASP A 122 -27.10 -15.52 13.01
N GLU A 123 -26.17 -14.68 13.46
CA GLU A 123 -26.33 -13.89 14.69
C GLU A 123 -27.25 -12.68 14.42
N PRO A 124 -28.31 -12.48 15.23
CA PRO A 124 -29.18 -11.32 15.10
C PRO A 124 -28.49 -10.03 15.58
N PHE A 125 -29.01 -8.88 15.15
CA PHE A 125 -28.58 -7.60 15.70
C PHE A 125 -28.95 -7.47 17.19
N SER A 126 -28.02 -6.93 17.99
CA SER A 126 -28.28 -6.52 19.36
C SER A 126 -27.80 -5.09 19.60
N ALA A 127 -28.65 -4.26 20.22
CA ALA A 127 -28.27 -2.91 20.64
C ALA A 127 -27.28 -2.91 21.82
N GLU A 128 -27.21 -4.02 22.56
CA GLU A 128 -26.33 -4.22 23.72
C GLU A 128 -25.00 -4.89 23.33
N ASP A 129 -24.74 -5.06 22.03
CA ASP A 129 -23.54 -5.69 21.53
C ASP A 129 -22.28 -4.92 21.98
N PRO A 130 -21.33 -5.55 22.70
CA PRO A 130 -20.11 -4.90 23.17
C PRO A 130 -19.20 -4.40 22.04
N ARG A 131 -19.40 -4.87 20.80
CA ARG A 131 -18.72 -4.38 19.60
C ARG A 131 -19.21 -2.98 19.20
N ALA A 132 -20.41 -2.59 19.63
CA ALA A 132 -21.08 -1.32 19.32
C ALA A 132 -21.21 -1.08 17.80
N ILE A 133 -21.68 -2.08 17.05
CA ILE A 133 -21.84 -1.99 15.59
C ILE A 133 -23.07 -1.13 15.26
N PRO A 134 -22.97 -0.15 14.35
CA PRO A 134 -24.13 0.66 13.95
C PRO A 134 -25.22 -0.19 13.29
N ARG A 135 -26.46 -0.09 13.77
CA ARG A 135 -27.63 -0.76 13.18
C ARG A 135 -27.76 -0.56 11.66
N PRO A 136 -27.60 0.66 11.10
CA PRO A 136 -27.70 0.86 9.66
C PRO A 136 -26.68 0.03 8.87
N LEU A 137 -25.46 -0.13 9.40
CA LEU A 137 -24.41 -0.93 8.77
C LEU A 137 -24.72 -2.42 8.83
N PHE A 138 -25.25 -2.92 9.95
CA PHE A 138 -25.74 -4.30 10.05
C PHE A 138 -26.82 -4.61 9.02
N GLU A 139 -27.81 -3.73 8.92
CA GLU A 139 -28.92 -3.88 7.97
C GLU A 139 -28.45 -3.80 6.52
N GLU A 140 -27.48 -2.93 6.22
CA GLU A 140 -26.86 -2.82 4.90
C GLU A 140 -26.14 -4.12 4.50
N VAL A 141 -25.29 -4.68 5.37
CA VAL A 141 -24.56 -5.92 5.08
C VAL A 141 -25.51 -7.11 4.89
N ASN A 142 -26.50 -7.26 5.77
CA ASN A 142 -27.48 -8.35 5.66
C ASN A 142 -28.31 -8.23 4.38
N ARG A 143 -28.73 -7.02 4.01
CA ARG A 143 -29.46 -6.77 2.77
C ARG A 143 -28.61 -7.07 1.54
N ALA A 144 -27.34 -6.65 1.54
CA ALA A 144 -26.43 -6.86 0.41
C ALA A 144 -26.16 -8.34 0.16
N LEU A 145 -25.91 -9.13 1.20
CA LEU A 145 -25.65 -10.57 1.09
C LEU A 145 -26.94 -11.40 0.86
N GLY A 146 -28.07 -10.93 1.39
CA GLY A 146 -29.35 -11.61 1.29
C GLY A 146 -29.36 -12.96 2.01
N THR A 147 -30.19 -13.88 1.51
CA THR A 147 -30.32 -15.24 2.07
C THR A 147 -29.02 -16.02 1.94
N ARG A 148 -28.66 -16.72 3.01
CA ARG A 148 -27.49 -17.60 3.09
C ARG A 148 -27.68 -18.84 2.25
N ASP A 149 -26.67 -19.18 1.47
CA ASP A 149 -26.52 -20.47 0.81
C ASP A 149 -25.05 -20.92 0.89
N ALA A 150 -24.76 -22.14 0.45
CA ALA A 150 -23.42 -22.72 0.55
C ALA A 150 -22.37 -21.90 -0.23
N GLN A 151 -22.71 -21.35 -1.39
CA GLN A 151 -21.79 -20.61 -2.25
C GLN A 151 -21.46 -19.24 -1.63
N LYS A 152 -22.46 -18.51 -1.14
CA LYS A 152 -22.26 -17.23 -0.47
C LYS A 152 -21.46 -17.37 0.82
N ARG A 153 -21.73 -18.41 1.62
CA ARG A 153 -20.92 -18.71 2.81
C ARG A 153 -19.46 -18.89 2.45
N ARG A 154 -19.17 -19.67 1.41
CA ARG A 154 -17.80 -19.88 0.92
C ARG A 154 -17.10 -18.60 0.48
N LEU A 155 -17.82 -17.71 -0.21
CA LEU A 155 -17.29 -16.40 -0.62
C LEU A 155 -17.02 -15.48 0.57
N VAL A 156 -17.94 -15.44 1.55
CA VAL A 156 -17.78 -14.63 2.77
C VAL A 156 -16.63 -15.15 3.64
N GLU A 157 -16.47 -16.46 3.77
CA GLU A 157 -15.31 -17.08 4.43
C GLU A 157 -13.99 -16.69 3.75
N ALA A 158 -13.90 -16.82 2.43
CA ALA A 158 -12.69 -16.46 1.69
C ALA A 158 -12.36 -14.96 1.78
N LEU A 159 -13.38 -14.11 1.82
CA LEU A 159 -13.22 -12.68 2.06
C LEU A 159 -12.72 -12.39 3.49
N LEU A 160 -13.28 -13.04 4.51
CA LEU A 160 -12.80 -12.92 5.88
C LEU A 160 -11.35 -13.37 6.02
N ASP A 161 -10.99 -14.51 5.43
CA ASP A 161 -9.61 -14.99 5.39
C ASP A 161 -8.68 -13.95 4.78
N ARG A 162 -9.09 -13.30 3.68
CA ARG A 162 -8.30 -12.22 3.09
C ARG A 162 -8.17 -11.01 4.01
N LEU A 163 -9.25 -10.55 4.62
CA LEU A 163 -9.24 -9.36 5.49
C LEU A 163 -8.40 -9.57 6.76
N LEU A 164 -8.33 -10.82 7.22
CA LEU A 164 -7.54 -11.23 8.38
C LEU A 164 -6.11 -11.66 8.02
N LEU A 165 -5.76 -11.73 6.73
CA LEU A 165 -4.53 -12.33 6.20
C LEU A 165 -4.28 -13.74 6.75
N ASN A 166 -5.31 -14.58 6.73
CA ASN A 166 -5.20 -15.97 7.15
C ASN A 166 -4.28 -16.75 6.19
N PRO A 167 -3.14 -17.31 6.66
CA PRO A 167 -2.23 -18.07 5.81
C PRO A 167 -2.82 -19.40 5.33
N ASP A 168 -3.80 -19.95 6.05
CA ASP A 168 -4.40 -21.26 5.76
C ASP A 168 -5.65 -21.17 4.86
N ARG A 169 -5.81 -20.03 4.16
CA ARG A 169 -6.94 -19.75 3.28
C ARG A 169 -7.09 -20.84 2.22
N GLN A 170 -8.28 -21.41 2.16
CA GLN A 170 -8.60 -22.41 1.15
C GLN A 170 -8.87 -21.76 -0.22
N PRO A 171 -8.45 -22.40 -1.33
CA PRO A 171 -8.80 -21.90 -2.65
C PRO A 171 -10.31 -21.93 -2.86
N LEU A 172 -10.79 -20.99 -3.68
CA LEU A 172 -12.17 -21.00 -4.13
C LEU A 172 -12.39 -22.16 -5.12
N PRO A 173 -13.56 -22.83 -5.05
CA PRO A 173 -14.00 -23.76 -6.09
C PRO A 173 -14.05 -23.11 -7.48
N ALA A 174 -13.98 -23.92 -8.53
CA ALA A 174 -13.90 -23.45 -9.92
C ALA A 174 -15.11 -22.58 -10.32
N GLU A 175 -16.30 -22.95 -9.85
CA GLU A 175 -17.55 -22.23 -10.06
C GLU A 175 -17.57 -20.83 -9.42
N LEU A 176 -16.68 -20.57 -8.45
CA LEU A 176 -16.52 -19.28 -7.77
C LEU A 176 -15.25 -18.53 -8.20
N ALA A 177 -14.51 -19.03 -9.20
CA ALA A 177 -13.23 -18.47 -9.61
C ALA A 177 -13.34 -17.00 -10.06
N GLY A 178 -14.51 -16.56 -10.54
CA GLY A 178 -14.77 -15.17 -10.94
C GLY A 178 -14.59 -14.15 -9.80
N PHE A 179 -14.71 -14.58 -8.54
CA PHE A 179 -14.50 -13.71 -7.37
C PHE A 179 -13.05 -13.65 -6.88
N ARG A 180 -12.19 -14.56 -7.33
CA ARG A 180 -10.83 -14.73 -6.78
C ARG A 180 -10.04 -13.42 -6.78
N LEU A 181 -9.99 -12.74 -7.92
CA LEU A 181 -9.23 -11.50 -8.06
C LEU A 181 -9.78 -10.39 -7.15
N GLN A 182 -11.10 -10.27 -7.01
CA GLN A 182 -11.74 -9.22 -6.22
C GLN A 182 -11.48 -9.42 -4.73
N ILE A 183 -11.58 -10.68 -4.27
CA ILE A 183 -11.22 -11.03 -2.91
C ILE A 183 -9.73 -10.75 -2.70
N GLU A 184 -8.83 -11.26 -3.54
CA GLU A 184 -7.38 -11.06 -3.39
C GLU A 184 -6.96 -9.60 -3.40
N ALA A 185 -7.61 -8.77 -4.21
CA ALA A 185 -7.34 -7.35 -4.32
C ALA A 185 -8.12 -6.51 -3.29
N THR A 186 -8.89 -7.10 -2.39
CA THR A 186 -9.54 -6.36 -1.29
C THR A 186 -8.62 -6.27 -0.08
N ASP A 187 -8.31 -5.05 0.32
CA ASP A 187 -7.58 -4.77 1.55
C ASP A 187 -8.09 -3.48 2.20
N ILE A 188 -8.03 -3.42 3.52
CA ILE A 188 -8.52 -2.28 4.30
C ILE A 188 -7.70 -1.00 4.09
N CYS A 189 -6.46 -1.16 3.61
CA CYS A 189 -5.55 -0.06 3.34
C CYS A 189 -5.85 0.63 2.00
N HIS A 190 -6.68 0.04 1.17
CA HIS A 190 -7.02 0.56 -0.15
C HIS A 190 -7.92 1.80 -0.06
N TYR A 191 -7.69 2.82 -0.89
CA TYR A 191 -8.48 4.07 -0.87
C TYR A 191 -9.98 3.82 -1.10
N ALA A 192 -10.32 2.92 -2.02
CA ALA A 192 -11.69 2.56 -2.37
C ALA A 192 -12.27 1.42 -1.49
N PHE A 193 -11.63 1.06 -0.38
CA PHE A 193 -12.00 -0.11 0.43
C PHE A 193 -13.51 -0.18 0.77
N PRO A 194 -14.18 0.85 1.34
CA PRO A 194 -15.58 0.71 1.77
C PRO A 194 -16.53 0.57 0.59
N SER A 195 -16.32 1.37 -0.46
CA SER A 195 -17.14 1.30 -1.66
C SER A 195 -16.98 -0.04 -2.36
N ASN A 196 -15.75 -0.57 -2.44
CA ASN A 196 -15.49 -1.86 -3.05
C ASN A 196 -16.03 -3.01 -2.24
N LEU A 197 -15.85 -2.96 -0.92
CA LEU A 197 -16.38 -3.98 -0.03
C LEU A 197 -17.90 -4.03 -0.16
N LYS A 198 -18.58 -2.89 -0.11
CA LYS A 198 -20.03 -2.81 -0.35
C LYS A 198 -20.43 -3.45 -1.68
N ARG A 199 -19.82 -3.02 -2.79
CA ARG A 199 -20.10 -3.57 -4.14
C ARG A 199 -19.86 -5.08 -4.18
N MET A 200 -18.80 -5.56 -3.54
CA MET A 200 -18.47 -6.98 -3.49
C MET A 200 -19.47 -7.77 -2.65
N LEU A 201 -19.96 -7.24 -1.52
CA LEU A 201 -21.02 -7.90 -0.75
C LEU A 201 -22.31 -8.00 -1.57
N GLU A 202 -22.68 -6.96 -2.31
CA GLU A 202 -23.81 -6.99 -3.24
C GLU A 202 -23.60 -8.01 -4.38
N GLY A 203 -22.37 -8.09 -4.92
CA GLY A 203 -21.98 -9.09 -5.92
C GLY A 203 -22.09 -10.52 -5.37
N ILE A 204 -21.57 -10.77 -4.17
CA ILE A 204 -21.73 -12.05 -3.46
C ILE A 204 -23.22 -12.38 -3.28
N GLY A 205 -24.04 -11.40 -2.87
CA GLY A 205 -25.48 -11.59 -2.69
C GLY A 205 -26.22 -11.99 -3.97
N ARG A 206 -25.74 -11.55 -5.13
CA ARG A 206 -26.24 -11.95 -6.46
C ARG A 206 -25.50 -13.14 -7.07
N LEU A 207 -24.41 -13.60 -6.45
CA LEU A 207 -23.45 -14.56 -7.02
C LEU A 207 -22.86 -14.09 -8.37
N GLU A 208 -22.71 -12.77 -8.52
CA GLU A 208 -22.16 -12.12 -9.71
C GLU A 208 -20.92 -11.29 -9.34
N PRO A 209 -19.75 -11.58 -9.93
CA PRO A 209 -18.56 -10.77 -9.74
C PRO A 209 -18.81 -9.31 -10.14
N VAL A 210 -18.22 -8.37 -9.37
CA VAL A 210 -18.35 -6.94 -9.65
C VAL A 210 -17.50 -6.56 -10.88
N PRO A 211 -18.08 -5.90 -11.91
CA PRO A 211 -17.31 -5.36 -13.02
C PRO A 211 -16.46 -4.16 -12.58
N ASP A 212 -15.32 -3.93 -13.25
CA ASP A 212 -14.44 -2.79 -13.00
C ASP A 212 -14.05 -2.63 -11.51
N PHE A 213 -13.63 -3.74 -10.91
CA PHE A 213 -13.25 -3.77 -9.49
C PHE A 213 -11.87 -3.12 -9.28
N LEU A 214 -11.84 -2.06 -8.48
CA LEU A 214 -10.62 -1.30 -8.18
C LEU A 214 -9.93 -1.82 -6.92
N GLY A 215 -9.25 -2.95 -6.97
CA GLY A 215 -8.54 -3.49 -5.79
C GLY A 215 -7.11 -2.95 -5.62
N CYS A 216 -6.38 -3.48 -4.64
CA CYS A 216 -4.96 -3.22 -4.45
C CYS A 216 -4.18 -3.27 -5.77
N GLY A 217 -3.27 -2.31 -5.96
CA GLY A 217 -2.57 -2.10 -7.22
C GLY A 217 -3.31 -1.22 -8.23
N SER A 218 -4.58 -0.88 -8.01
CA SER A 218 -5.31 0.11 -8.81
C SER A 218 -5.34 1.48 -8.12
N PHE A 219 -5.48 2.55 -8.90
CA PHE A 219 -5.55 3.92 -8.40
C PHE A 219 -6.37 4.79 -9.37
N GLY A 220 -6.94 5.88 -8.85
CA GLY A 220 -7.72 6.82 -9.65
C GLY A 220 -6.87 7.98 -10.17
N GLU A 221 -7.49 8.85 -10.96
CA GLU A 221 -6.85 10.04 -11.53
C GLU A 221 -6.28 10.98 -10.47
N ALA A 222 -6.95 11.09 -9.31
CA ALA A 222 -6.48 11.94 -8.22
C ALA A 222 -5.12 11.48 -7.68
N GLN A 223 -4.97 10.19 -7.40
CA GLN A 223 -3.69 9.62 -6.96
C GLN A 223 -2.62 9.74 -8.05
N ARG A 224 -3.00 9.52 -9.31
CA ARG A 224 -2.09 9.69 -10.45
C ARG A 224 -1.53 11.10 -10.51
N ARG A 225 -2.41 12.11 -10.47
CA ARG A 225 -2.03 13.52 -10.51
C ARG A 225 -1.06 13.90 -9.40
N VAL A 226 -1.35 13.50 -8.16
CA VAL A 226 -0.46 13.78 -7.02
C VAL A 226 0.92 13.15 -7.23
N ALA A 227 1.00 11.91 -7.71
CA ALA A 227 2.27 11.23 -7.98
C ALA A 227 3.05 11.89 -9.13
N GLU A 228 2.37 12.31 -10.20
CA GLU A 228 2.98 13.03 -11.33
C GLU A 228 3.52 14.41 -10.92
N GLU A 229 2.73 15.19 -10.19
CA GLU A 229 3.14 16.51 -9.67
C GLU A 229 4.41 16.40 -8.81
N HIS A 230 4.44 15.44 -7.89
CA HIS A 230 5.61 15.22 -7.04
C HIS A 230 6.81 14.66 -7.81
N PHE A 231 6.60 13.79 -8.81
CA PHE A 231 7.68 13.35 -9.69
C PHE A 231 8.33 14.53 -10.42
N HIS A 232 7.53 15.42 -11.00
CA HIS A 232 8.05 16.60 -11.70
C HIS A 232 8.76 17.56 -10.74
N ALA A 233 8.23 17.78 -9.54
CA ALA A 233 8.87 18.62 -8.54
C ALA A 233 10.22 18.04 -8.04
N LEU A 234 10.29 16.72 -7.81
CA LEU A 234 11.55 16.03 -7.48
C LEU A 234 12.57 16.16 -8.61
N ARG A 235 12.13 15.95 -9.86
CA ARG A 235 12.98 16.07 -11.05
C ARG A 235 13.54 17.48 -11.21
N ALA A 236 12.71 18.51 -11.01
CA ALA A 236 13.14 19.90 -11.03
C ALA A 236 14.18 20.20 -9.94
N TRP A 237 13.95 19.72 -8.71
CA TRP A 237 14.90 19.89 -7.60
C TRP A 237 16.26 19.23 -7.90
N LEU A 238 16.25 17.99 -8.40
CA LEU A 238 17.47 17.27 -8.81
C LEU A 238 18.27 18.02 -9.90
N GLN A 239 17.58 18.75 -10.79
CA GLN A 239 18.21 19.54 -11.85
C GLN A 239 18.73 20.91 -11.40
N ALA A 240 18.53 21.31 -10.14
CA ALA A 240 18.71 22.69 -9.65
C ALA A 240 17.73 23.71 -10.27
N GLY A 241 16.58 23.25 -10.77
CA GLY A 241 15.53 24.11 -11.28
C GLY A 241 14.55 24.60 -10.20
N PRO A 242 13.63 25.51 -10.55
CA PRO A 242 12.54 25.91 -9.66
C PRO A 242 11.68 24.70 -9.29
N SER A 243 11.58 24.38 -8.00
CA SER A 243 10.80 23.24 -7.49
C SER A 243 9.97 23.66 -6.29
N SER A 244 8.71 23.24 -6.26
CA SER A 244 7.82 23.42 -5.10
C SER A 244 8.27 22.64 -3.86
N LEU A 245 9.22 21.71 -4.01
CA LEU A 245 9.78 20.93 -2.91
C LEU A 245 11.11 21.48 -2.38
N ALA A 246 11.64 22.57 -2.96
CA ALA A 246 12.96 23.09 -2.61
C ALA A 246 13.10 23.40 -1.11
N ASP A 247 12.14 24.11 -0.52
CA ASP A 247 12.15 24.46 0.91
C ASP A 247 12.08 23.22 1.82
N ARG A 248 11.38 22.18 1.36
CA ARG A 248 11.18 20.95 2.15
C ARG A 248 12.38 20.03 2.07
N LEU A 249 12.99 19.87 0.89
CA LEU A 249 14.15 19.01 0.67
C LEU A 249 15.46 19.68 1.12
N GLY A 250 15.50 21.01 1.11
CA GLY A 250 16.66 21.81 1.48
C GLY A 250 17.84 21.57 0.55
N ASP A 251 19.05 21.71 1.11
CA ASP A 251 20.30 21.55 0.37
C ASP A 251 20.47 20.13 -0.21
N ARG A 252 21.04 20.08 -1.41
CA ARG A 252 21.38 18.84 -2.10
C ARG A 252 22.67 18.27 -1.54
N THR A 253 22.55 17.13 -0.86
CA THR A 253 23.69 16.28 -0.48
C THR A 253 23.62 14.98 -1.29
N PRO A 254 24.74 14.26 -1.49
CA PRO A 254 24.73 12.99 -2.24
C PRO A 254 23.68 11.99 -1.74
N VAL A 255 23.49 11.88 -0.42
CA VAL A 255 22.49 10.99 0.19
C VAL A 255 21.06 11.43 -0.12
N LYS A 256 20.77 12.75 -0.03
CA LYS A 256 19.43 13.26 -0.35
C LYS A 256 19.11 13.14 -1.83
N GLU A 257 20.09 13.39 -2.70
CA GLU A 257 19.93 13.19 -4.15
C GLU A 257 19.61 11.74 -4.48
N TRP A 258 20.35 10.79 -3.89
CA TRP A 258 20.05 9.36 -4.04
C TRP A 258 18.62 9.01 -3.58
N LEU A 259 18.22 9.43 -2.37
CA LEU A 259 16.86 9.16 -1.87
C LEU A 259 15.76 9.81 -2.73
N ALA A 260 15.97 11.05 -3.16
CA ALA A 260 15.02 11.77 -4.03
C ALA A 260 14.89 11.09 -5.40
N VAL A 261 16.00 10.61 -5.95
CA VAL A 261 16.01 9.80 -7.18
C VAL A 261 15.27 8.48 -6.97
N CYS A 262 15.47 7.79 -5.84
CA CYS A 262 14.73 6.56 -5.54
C CYS A 262 13.23 6.81 -5.48
N LEU A 263 12.80 7.86 -4.79
CA LEU A 263 11.40 8.24 -4.70
C LEU A 263 10.83 8.61 -6.08
N ALA A 264 11.56 9.40 -6.87
CA ALA A 264 11.13 9.79 -8.21
C ALA A 264 11.00 8.57 -9.13
N LYS A 265 11.92 7.60 -9.05
CA LYS A 265 11.84 6.30 -9.76
C LYS A 265 10.60 5.53 -9.35
N THR A 266 10.31 5.46 -8.06
CA THR A 266 9.11 4.79 -7.56
C THR A 266 7.84 5.44 -8.09
N LEU A 267 7.72 6.77 -8.01
CA LEU A 267 6.54 7.48 -8.50
C LEU A 267 6.34 7.28 -10.01
N LYS A 268 7.38 7.51 -10.83
CA LYS A 268 7.26 7.34 -12.29
C LYS A 268 6.82 5.93 -12.67
N GLN A 269 7.33 4.91 -12.00
CA GLN A 269 7.00 3.53 -12.31
C GLN A 269 5.56 3.20 -11.90
N LEU A 270 5.09 3.68 -10.75
CA LEU A 270 3.73 3.46 -10.27
C LEU A 270 2.67 4.10 -11.17
N VAL A 271 2.97 5.25 -11.79
CA VAL A 271 2.04 5.92 -12.71
C VAL A 271 2.30 5.69 -14.20
N GLY A 272 3.39 4.99 -14.56
CA GLY A 272 3.74 4.69 -15.95
C GLY A 272 4.30 5.88 -16.74
N LEU A 273 5.11 6.72 -16.10
CA LEU A 273 5.85 7.82 -16.75
C LEU A 273 7.15 7.30 -17.37
N HIS A 274 7.50 7.82 -18.55
CA HIS A 274 8.63 7.34 -19.35
C HIS A 274 9.84 8.30 -19.34
N GLU A 275 9.70 9.47 -18.73
CA GLU A 275 10.75 10.48 -18.69
C GLU A 275 11.96 10.00 -17.89
N ASN A 276 13.16 10.29 -18.43
CA ASN A 276 14.41 9.93 -17.77
C ASN A 276 14.66 10.80 -16.54
N LEU A 277 15.13 10.16 -15.47
CA LEU A 277 15.65 10.84 -14.30
C LEU A 277 16.98 11.54 -14.61
N PRO A 278 17.24 12.72 -13.99
CA PRO A 278 18.48 13.46 -14.14
C PRO A 278 19.60 12.82 -13.31
N LEU A 279 20.06 11.64 -13.72
CA LEU A 279 21.12 10.87 -13.05
C LEU A 279 22.49 11.38 -13.50
N ARG A 280 23.16 12.17 -12.66
CA ARG A 280 24.52 12.68 -12.88
C ARG A 280 25.58 11.79 -12.23
#